data_AF-A0A7C5IEZ8-F1
#
_entry.id   AF-A0A7C5IEZ8-F1
#
_cell.length_a   1.000
_cell.length_b   1.000
_cell.length_c   1.000
_cell.angle_alpha   90.00
_cell.angle_beta   90.00
_cell.angle_gamma   90.00
#
_symmetry.space_group_name_H-M   'P 1'
#
loop_
_entity.id
_entity.type
_entity.pdbx_description
1 polymer ?
#
loop_
_entity_poly.entity_id
_entity_poly.type
_entity_poly.pdbx_seq_one_letter_code
_entity_poly.pdbx_strand_id
1 'polypeptide(L)'
;MVNLKKPIFKRQESWRYIRVKPNWRKPKGKSSRMRRKIKGWPKLVSIGYGNKKELKNLHPSGYKPVIVYTIKDLEKINKETQAIVIAHTVGEKKRLQILEKAKELGLKVLNKKVEEEKEEKTE
;
A
#
# COMPACT_ATOMS: atom_id res chain seq x y z
N MET A 1 13.51 9.15 -5.67
CA MET A 1 12.73 8.15 -6.43
C MET A 1 12.62 6.86 -5.63
N VAL A 2 11.43 6.26 -5.55
CA VAL A 2 11.23 4.93 -4.93
C VAL A 2 12.05 3.90 -5.70
N ASN A 3 12.71 2.96 -5.01
CA ASN A 3 13.56 1.96 -5.67
C ASN A 3 12.74 0.96 -6.50
N LEU A 4 12.49 1.30 -7.76
CA LEU A 4 11.72 0.49 -8.72
C LEU A 4 12.40 -0.84 -9.07
N LYS A 5 13.72 -0.97 -8.82
CA LYS A 5 14.51 -2.16 -9.13
C LYS A 5 14.53 -3.20 -7.99
N LYS A 6 13.73 -2.98 -6.94
CA LYS A 6 13.59 -3.94 -5.83
C LYS A 6 12.93 -5.25 -6.35
N PRO A 7 13.54 -6.42 -6.10
CA PRO A 7 12.89 -7.70 -6.41
C PRO A 7 11.72 -7.96 -5.45
N ILE A 8 10.74 -8.73 -5.92
CA ILE A 8 9.70 -9.30 -5.06
C ILE A 8 10.31 -10.45 -4.26
N PHE A 9 10.38 -10.30 -2.95
CA PHE A 9 10.95 -11.31 -2.06
C PHE A 9 9.96 -12.46 -1.83
N LYS A 10 10.10 -13.52 -2.62
CA LYS A 10 9.31 -14.75 -2.49
C LYS A 10 10.02 -15.75 -1.57
N ARG A 11 9.25 -16.57 -0.84
CA ARG A 11 9.77 -17.72 -0.11
C ARG A 11 10.38 -18.74 -1.06
N GLN A 12 11.45 -19.42 -0.63
CA GLN A 12 12.06 -20.51 -1.39
C GLN A 12 10.99 -21.56 -1.77
N GLU A 13 10.95 -21.93 -3.04
CA GLU A 13 10.07 -22.98 -3.61
C GLU A 13 8.56 -22.70 -3.50
N SER A 14 8.16 -21.45 -3.23
CA SER A 14 6.73 -21.09 -3.20
C SER A 14 6.03 -21.21 -4.56
N TRP A 15 6.78 -21.22 -5.65
CA TRP A 15 6.25 -21.47 -7.00
C TRP A 15 6.07 -22.96 -7.30
N ARG A 16 6.73 -23.84 -6.54
CA ARG A 16 6.69 -25.29 -6.74
C ARG A 16 5.58 -25.96 -5.94
N TYR A 17 5.30 -25.44 -4.74
CA TYR A 17 4.37 -26.07 -3.79
C TYR A 17 3.29 -25.10 -3.32
N ILE A 18 2.01 -25.47 -3.51
CA ILE A 18 0.85 -24.67 -3.08
C ILE A 18 0.82 -24.46 -1.56
N ARG A 19 1.26 -25.46 -0.78
CA ARG A 19 1.40 -25.39 0.68
C ARG A 19 2.41 -24.33 1.14
N VAL A 20 3.39 -23.99 0.29
CA VAL A 20 4.41 -22.99 0.58
C VAL A 20 3.95 -21.64 0.04
N LYS A 21 3.31 -20.85 0.90
CA LYS A 21 2.87 -19.50 0.53
C LYS A 21 4.06 -18.59 0.17
N PRO A 22 3.87 -17.60 -0.73
CA PRO A 22 4.94 -16.73 -1.22
C PRO A 22 5.51 -15.78 -0.17
N ASN A 23 4.88 -15.66 1.01
CA ASN A 23 5.31 -14.81 2.12
C ASN A 23 6.75 -15.11 2.54
N TRP A 24 7.60 -14.07 2.53
CA TRP A 24 9.02 -14.18 2.84
C TRP A 24 9.29 -14.90 4.17
N ARG A 25 10.19 -15.88 4.15
CA ARG A 25 10.77 -16.53 5.34
C ARG A 25 12.25 -16.74 5.09
N LYS A 26 13.08 -16.43 6.10
CA LYS A 26 14.54 -16.60 6.01
C LYS A 26 14.88 -18.09 5.82
N PRO A 27 15.56 -18.49 4.73
CA PRO A 27 15.96 -19.88 4.53
C PRO A 27 17.04 -20.28 5.55
N LYS A 28 16.83 -21.40 6.26
CA LYS A 28 17.72 -21.87 7.33
C LYS A 28 18.64 -23.02 6.91
N GLY A 29 18.20 -23.91 6.02
CA GLY A 29 18.93 -25.13 5.68
C GLY A 29 20.31 -24.90 5.08
N LYS A 30 21.28 -25.75 5.44
CA LYS A 30 22.68 -25.64 4.99
C LYS A 30 22.80 -25.63 3.47
N SER A 31 22.04 -26.52 2.82
CA SER A 31 21.99 -26.74 1.36
C SER A 31 21.05 -25.80 0.61
N SER A 32 20.38 -24.86 1.29
CA SER A 32 19.49 -23.92 0.61
C SER A 32 20.26 -23.06 -0.40
N ARG A 33 19.89 -23.16 -1.67
CA ARG A 33 20.48 -22.39 -2.78
C ARG A 33 20.25 -20.88 -2.59
N MET A 34 19.09 -20.52 -2.03
CA MET A 34 18.76 -19.13 -1.68
C MET A 34 19.62 -18.60 -0.52
N ARG A 35 19.84 -19.40 0.54
CA ARG A 35 20.74 -19.03 1.67
C ARG A 35 22.17 -18.81 1.19
N ARG A 36 22.63 -19.66 0.26
CA ARG A 36 23.95 -19.58 -0.40
C ARG A 36 24.03 -18.48 -1.47
N LYS A 37 22.94 -17.77 -1.76
CA LYS A 37 22.85 -16.68 -2.76
C LYS A 37 23.29 -17.12 -4.17
N ILE A 38 22.94 -18.34 -4.59
CA ILE A 38 23.28 -18.86 -5.92
C ILE A 38 22.50 -18.08 -7.00
N LYS A 39 23.17 -17.73 -8.11
CA LYS A 39 22.56 -17.06 -9.27
C LYS A 39 21.38 -17.87 -9.82
N GLY A 40 20.33 -17.20 -10.29
CA GLY A 40 19.10 -17.82 -10.80
C GLY A 40 18.06 -18.17 -9.73
N TRP A 41 18.43 -18.16 -8.44
CA TRP A 41 17.47 -18.25 -7.34
C TRP A 41 17.00 -16.86 -6.91
N PRO A 42 15.79 -16.73 -6.31
CA PRO A 42 15.31 -15.44 -5.82
C PRO A 42 16.31 -14.81 -4.86
N LYS A 43 16.35 -13.47 -4.84
CA LYS A 43 17.28 -12.72 -3.99
C LYS A 43 16.84 -12.74 -2.53
N LEU A 44 17.81 -12.74 -1.61
CA LEU A 44 17.58 -12.66 -0.17
C LEU A 44 17.31 -11.20 0.24
N VAL A 45 16.44 -10.99 1.23
CA VAL A 45 16.19 -9.67 1.82
C VAL A 45 17.45 -9.14 2.51
N SER A 46 17.85 -7.90 2.21
CA SER A 46 18.94 -7.18 2.86
C SER A 46 18.59 -5.70 3.07
N ILE A 47 19.28 -5.04 4.00
CA ILE A 47 19.09 -3.61 4.30
C ILE A 47 19.34 -2.70 3.09
N GLY A 48 20.23 -3.11 2.18
CA GLY A 48 20.58 -2.36 0.96
C GLY A 48 19.44 -2.18 -0.03
N TYR A 49 18.35 -2.95 0.07
CA TYR A 49 17.14 -2.72 -0.74
C TYR A 49 16.22 -1.64 -0.18
N GLY A 50 16.49 -1.11 1.02
CA GLY A 50 15.68 -0.07 1.63
C GLY A 50 15.69 1.24 0.85
N ASN A 51 14.56 1.92 0.81
CA ASN A 51 14.47 3.28 0.26
C ASN A 51 15.16 4.29 1.20
N LYS A 52 15.55 5.45 0.64
CA LYS A 52 15.97 6.64 1.41
C LYS A 52 14.95 6.95 2.50
N LYS A 53 15.40 7.45 3.66
CA LYS A 53 14.55 7.69 4.84
C LYS A 53 13.35 8.59 4.53
N GLU A 54 13.58 9.67 3.78
CA GLU A 54 12.55 10.63 3.36
C GLU A 54 11.42 10.01 2.53
N LEU A 55 11.75 9.02 1.69
CA LEU A 55 10.80 8.38 0.78
C LEU A 55 10.08 7.18 1.41
N LYS A 56 10.40 6.83 2.65
CA LYS A 56 9.73 5.70 3.32
C LYS A 56 8.30 6.10 3.65
N ASN A 57 7.36 5.18 3.38
CA ASN A 57 5.93 5.33 3.66
C ASN A 57 5.23 6.45 2.86
N LEU A 58 5.84 6.98 1.80
CA LEU A 58 5.17 7.90 0.88
C LEU A 58 4.38 7.11 -0.18
N HIS A 59 3.19 7.60 -0.49
CA HIS A 59 2.42 7.19 -1.66
C HIS A 59 3.15 7.66 -2.93
N PRO A 60 3.01 6.98 -4.09
CA PRO A 60 3.57 7.46 -5.35
C PRO A 60 3.20 8.91 -5.71
N SER A 61 2.06 9.40 -5.23
CA SER A 61 1.62 10.80 -5.38
C SER A 61 2.41 11.81 -4.52
N GLY A 62 3.37 11.37 -3.71
CA GLY A 62 4.19 12.22 -2.85
C GLY A 62 3.66 12.46 -1.43
N TYR A 63 2.43 12.07 -1.14
CA TYR A 63 1.79 12.26 0.17
C TYR A 63 2.02 11.07 1.11
N LYS A 64 2.06 11.33 2.41
CA LYS A 64 2.00 10.28 3.45
C LYS A 64 0.54 9.86 3.66
N PRO A 65 0.15 8.61 3.36
CA PRO A 65 -1.22 8.15 3.54
C PRO A 65 -1.55 8.02 5.04
N VAL A 66 -2.66 8.61 5.46
CA VAL A 66 -3.22 8.51 6.81
C VAL A 66 -4.55 7.78 6.73
N ILE A 67 -4.72 6.74 7.54
CA ILE A 67 -5.96 5.97 7.59
C ILE A 67 -6.94 6.69 8.51
N VAL A 68 -8.13 6.98 7.99
CA VAL A 68 -9.19 7.71 8.70
C VAL A 68 -10.40 6.80 8.92
N TYR A 69 -10.97 6.86 10.12
CA TYR A 69 -12.16 6.10 10.50
C TYR A 69 -13.38 7.01 10.75
N THR A 70 -13.14 8.23 11.22
CA THR A 70 -14.19 9.17 11.64
C THR A 70 -13.92 10.59 11.13
N ILE A 71 -14.94 11.44 11.18
CA ILE A 71 -14.85 12.85 10.78
C ILE A 71 -13.84 13.61 11.65
N LYS A 72 -13.76 13.29 12.95
CA LYS A 72 -12.82 13.91 13.90
C LYS A 72 -11.35 13.65 13.55
N ASP A 73 -11.05 12.56 12.84
CA ASP A 73 -9.69 12.26 12.43
C ASP A 73 -9.21 13.21 11.31
N LEU A 74 -10.13 13.86 10.58
CA LEU A 74 -9.82 14.77 9.48
C LEU A 74 -9.20 16.08 9.97
N GLU A 75 -9.59 16.54 11.16
CA GLU A 75 -9.12 17.81 11.74
C GLU A 75 -7.63 17.77 12.12
N LYS A 76 -7.09 16.56 12.36
CA LYS A 76 -5.71 16.37 12.81
C LYS A 76 -4.70 16.25 11.64
N ILE A 77 -5.17 16.33 10.40
CA ILE A 77 -4.38 16.01 9.20
C ILE A 77 -3.84 17.29 8.56
N ASN A 78 -2.55 17.29 8.20
CA ASN A 78 -1.93 18.40 7.47
C ASN A 78 -2.08 18.18 5.95
N LYS A 79 -2.73 19.14 5.27
CA LYS A 79 -3.04 19.12 3.84
C LYS A 79 -1.84 19.03 2.91
N GLU A 80 -0.70 19.61 3.29
CA GLU A 80 0.47 19.69 2.40
C GLU A 80 1.24 18.36 2.33
N THR A 81 1.30 17.63 3.44
CA THR A 81 2.15 16.46 3.58
C THR A 81 1.38 15.14 3.57
N GLN A 82 0.10 15.17 3.92
CA GLN A 82 -0.70 13.97 4.15
C GLN A 82 -1.89 13.88 3.21
N ALA A 83 -2.23 12.65 2.85
CA ALA A 83 -3.43 12.32 2.09
C ALA A 83 -4.24 11.27 2.84
N ILE A 84 -5.55 11.30 2.67
CA ILE A 84 -6.47 10.45 3.41
C ILE A 84 -6.71 9.13 2.67
N VAL A 85 -6.69 8.04 3.43
CA VAL A 85 -7.24 6.74 3.04
C VAL A 85 -8.39 6.43 3.97
N ILE A 86 -9.60 6.34 3.44
CA ILE A 86 -10.77 5.95 4.24
C ILE A 86 -10.66 4.45 4.56
N ALA A 87 -10.72 4.07 5.83
CA ALA A 87 -10.60 2.67 6.24
C ALA A 87 -11.69 1.78 5.60
N HIS A 88 -11.38 0.50 5.38
CA HIS A 88 -12.30 -0.48 4.81
C HIS A 88 -13.55 -0.72 5.68
N THR A 89 -13.43 -0.57 6.99
CA THR A 89 -14.51 -0.80 7.96
C THR A 89 -15.57 0.30 7.97
N VAL A 90 -15.34 1.43 7.30
CA VAL A 90 -16.28 2.57 7.28
C VAL A 90 -17.39 2.31 6.27
N GLY A 91 -18.63 2.20 6.75
CA GLY A 91 -19.81 2.05 5.91
C GLY A 91 -20.14 3.29 5.07
N GLU A 92 -20.90 3.11 4.01
CA GLU A 92 -21.09 4.10 2.94
C GLU A 92 -21.64 5.45 3.42
N LYS A 93 -22.61 5.45 4.32
CA LYS A 93 -23.16 6.68 4.92
C LYS A 93 -22.08 7.55 5.55
N LYS A 94 -21.16 6.95 6.32
CA LYS A 94 -20.04 7.67 6.94
C LYS A 94 -18.98 8.05 5.91
N ARG A 95 -18.79 7.26 4.85
CA ARG A 95 -17.87 7.59 3.76
C ARG A 95 -18.30 8.87 3.04
N LEU A 96 -19.59 9.03 2.74
CA LEU A 96 -20.13 10.24 2.13
C LEU A 96 -19.86 11.48 2.98
N GLN A 97 -20.16 11.41 4.28
CA GLN A 97 -19.89 12.48 5.23
C GLN A 97 -18.39 12.84 5.31
N ILE A 98 -17.52 11.82 5.30
CA ILE A 98 -16.06 12.03 5.29
C ILE A 98 -15.61 12.66 3.97
N LEU A 99 -16.20 12.28 2.83
CA LEU A 99 -15.87 12.84 1.52
C LEU A 99 -16.29 14.30 1.41
N GLU A 100 -17.50 14.64 1.84
CA GLU A 100 -17.99 16.03 1.91
C GLU A 100 -17.06 16.87 2.78
N LYS A 101 -16.77 16.41 4.00
CA LYS A 101 -15.88 17.15 4.90
C LYS A 101 -14.45 17.26 4.38
N ALA A 102 -13.95 16.22 3.72
CA ALA A 102 -12.64 16.26 3.09
C ALA A 102 -12.59 17.24 1.91
N LYS A 103 -13.68 17.39 1.14
CA LYS A 103 -13.80 18.41 0.09
C LYS A 103 -13.76 19.82 0.68
N GLU A 104 -14.53 20.07 1.75
CA GLU A 104 -14.52 21.37 2.46
C GLU A 104 -13.12 21.76 2.96
N LEU A 105 -12.40 20.81 3.58
CA LEU A 105 -11.03 21.03 4.06
C LEU A 105 -9.98 21.01 2.93
N GLY A 106 -10.38 20.65 1.71
CA GLY A 106 -9.50 20.49 0.55
C GLY A 106 -8.46 19.38 0.71
N LEU A 107 -8.74 18.34 1.49
CA LEU A 107 -7.84 17.21 1.72
C LEU A 107 -7.94 16.20 0.56
N LYS A 108 -6.80 15.65 0.14
CA LYS A 108 -6.76 14.67 -0.95
C LYS A 108 -7.11 13.28 -0.43
N VAL A 109 -8.18 12.68 -0.96
CA VAL A 109 -8.56 11.29 -0.68
C VAL A 109 -7.98 10.37 -1.76
N LEU A 110 -7.27 9.33 -1.36
CA LEU A 110 -6.59 8.38 -2.26
C LEU A 110 -7.51 7.25 -2.75
N ASN A 111 -8.46 6.79 -1.93
CA ASN A 111 -9.38 5.70 -2.26
C ASN A 111 -10.80 6.21 -2.54
N LYS A 112 -10.93 7.15 -3.47
CA LYS A 112 -12.25 7.56 -3.97
C LYS A 112 -12.88 6.38 -4.72
N LYS A 113 -14.10 6.01 -4.35
CA LYS A 113 -14.91 5.17 -5.23
C LYS A 113 -15.26 6.04 -6.44
N VAL A 114 -15.02 5.54 -7.65
CA VAL A 114 -15.55 6.16 -8.86
C VAL A 114 -17.05 5.88 -8.80
N GLU A 115 -17.86 6.93 -8.70
CA GLU A 115 -19.29 6.78 -8.96
C GLU A 115 -19.43 6.67 -10.47
N GLU A 116 -19.92 5.53 -10.95
CA GLU A 116 -20.37 5.40 -12.34
C GLU A 116 -21.56 6.35 -12.48
N GLU A 117 -21.45 7.32 -13.38
CA GLU A 117 -22.58 8.16 -13.78
C GLU A 117 -23.65 7.21 -14.33
N LYS A 118 -24.74 7.05 -13.58
CA LYS A 118 -25.93 6.38 -14.12
C LYS A 118 -26.52 7.33 -15.14
N GLU A 119 -26.20 7.11 -16.41
CA GLU A 119 -26.95 7.70 -17.51
C GLU A 119 -28.43 7.34 -17.29
N GLU A 120 -29.23 8.36 -16.98
CA GLU A 120 -30.69 8.23 -16.95
C GLU A 120 -31.12 7.86 -18.37
N LYS A 121 -31.49 6.59 -18.58
CA LYS A 121 -32.18 6.16 -19.80
C LYS A 121 -33.57 6.77 -19.78
N THR A 122 -33.73 7.88 -20.48
CA THR A 122 -35.02 8.42 -20.89
C THR A 122 -35.59 7.55 -22.02
N GLU A 123 -36.62 6.77 -21.72
CA GLU A 123 -37.69 6.37 -22.65
C GLU A 123 -39.04 6.46 -21.93
#